data_AF-A0A953RMS5-F1
#
_entry.id   AF-A0A953RMS5-F1
#
_cell.length_a   1.000
_cell.length_b   1.000
_cell.length_c   1.000
_cell.angle_alpha   90.00
_cell.angle_beta   90.00
_cell.angle_gamma   90.00
#
_symmetry.space_group_name_H-M   'P 1'
#
loop_
_entity.id
_entity.type
_entity.pdbx_description
1 polymer ?
#
loop_
_entity_poly.entity_id
_entity_poly.type
_entity_poly.pdbx_seq_one_letter_code
_entity_poly.pdbx_strand_id
1 'polypeptide(L)'
;METSTNGSNGQSQAADPHVQEVIRSAERELHELLERRAELMKRIGTIKQTLAGLANIFGDGVLSDQLLSLLDRKSASRQPGFTRACRVVLMDAKKPLGARLVCQALQQRFPDVLERHKDPIASVTTVLNRLADYGEARCSLDASGRRVWKWIAEPGDSADLLLAGDDQFFKQQAGKRQ
;
A
#
# COMPACT_ATOMS: atom_id res chain seq x y z
N MET A 1 -47.17 12.80 43.42
CA MET A 1 -47.54 12.18 42.12
C MET A 1 -48.04 13.35 41.30
N GLU A 2 -47.35 13.86 40.29
CA GLU A 2 -47.00 13.19 39.04
C GLU A 2 -45.63 13.65 38.53
N THR A 3 -44.78 12.67 38.22
CA THR A 3 -43.52 12.82 37.49
C THR A 3 -43.82 12.74 36.01
N SER A 4 -43.76 13.86 35.28
CA SER A 4 -43.80 13.84 33.82
C SER A 4 -42.40 13.67 33.27
N THR A 5 -42.30 12.60 32.49
CA THR A 5 -41.13 11.92 31.98
C THR A 5 -40.44 12.65 30.83
N ASN A 6 -39.12 12.57 30.88
CA ASN A 6 -38.14 12.77 29.82
C ASN A 6 -38.56 12.09 28.49
N GLY A 7 -38.60 12.86 27.40
CA GLY A 7 -38.88 12.38 26.05
C GLY A 7 -37.73 12.70 25.11
N SER A 8 -36.94 11.67 24.80
CA SER A 8 -35.87 11.66 23.80
C SER A 8 -36.25 12.35 22.49
N ASN A 9 -35.34 13.16 21.96
CA ASN A 9 -35.22 13.28 20.51
C ASN A 9 -33.75 13.42 20.12
N GLY A 10 -33.08 12.26 20.02
CA GLY A 10 -31.87 12.12 19.25
C GLY A 10 -32.22 12.30 17.77
N GLN A 11 -32.38 13.55 17.34
CA GLN A 11 -32.32 13.88 15.94
C GLN A 11 -30.89 13.58 15.50
N SER A 12 -30.69 12.44 14.84
CA SER A 12 -29.65 12.30 13.83
C SER A 12 -29.80 13.50 12.91
N GLN A 13 -28.98 14.53 13.13
CA GLN A 13 -28.79 15.61 12.19
C GLN A 13 -28.38 14.95 10.88
N ALA A 14 -29.33 14.85 9.96
CA ALA A 14 -29.02 14.63 8.55
C ALA A 14 -27.91 15.62 8.22
N ALA A 15 -26.72 15.11 7.93
CA ALA A 15 -25.55 15.95 7.67
C ALA A 15 -25.96 17.04 6.67
N ASP A 16 -25.66 18.29 7.02
CA ASP A 16 -26.03 19.47 6.25
C ASP A 16 -25.78 19.20 4.74
N PRO A 17 -26.79 19.35 3.86
CA PRO A 17 -26.65 19.08 2.44
C PRO A 17 -25.42 19.74 1.80
N HIS A 18 -24.99 20.89 2.34
CA HIS A 18 -23.77 21.55 1.89
C HIS A 18 -22.50 20.78 2.25
N VAL A 19 -22.42 20.23 3.46
CA VAL A 19 -21.30 19.40 3.92
C VAL A 19 -21.22 18.11 3.10
N GLN A 20 -22.37 17.50 2.78
CA GLN A 20 -22.43 16.31 1.92
C GLN A 20 -21.93 16.59 0.50
N GLU A 21 -22.21 17.77 -0.06
CA GLU A 21 -21.71 18.15 -1.38
C GLU A 21 -20.19 18.39 -1.39
N VAL A 22 -19.65 19.02 -0.33
CA VAL A 22 -18.20 19.21 -0.18
C VAL A 22 -17.47 17.86 -0.09
N ILE A 23 -18.00 16.93 0.70
CA ILE A 23 -17.44 15.57 0.82
C ILE A 23 -17.46 14.87 -0.54
N ARG A 24 -18.60 14.88 -1.25
CA ARG A 24 -18.71 14.27 -2.58
C ARG A 24 -17.74 14.87 -3.59
N SER A 25 -17.55 16.19 -3.56
CA SER A 25 -16.59 16.87 -4.43
C SER A 25 -15.15 16.46 -4.10
N ALA A 26 -14.79 16.39 -2.82
CA ALA A 26 -13.47 15.98 -2.38
C ALA A 26 -13.18 14.50 -2.70
N GLU A 27 -14.19 13.62 -2.56
CA GLU A 27 -14.10 12.22 -2.97
C GLU A 27 -13.85 12.09 -4.46
N ARG A 28 -14.60 12.81 -5.31
CA ARG A 28 -14.38 12.81 -6.76
C ARG A 28 -12.98 13.28 -7.12
N GLU A 29 -12.53 14.40 -6.55
CA GLU A 29 -11.18 14.93 -6.80
C GLU A 29 -10.10 13.93 -6.37
N LEU A 30 -10.29 13.26 -5.22
CA LEU A 30 -9.36 12.23 -4.77
C LEU A 30 -9.28 11.05 -5.75
N HIS A 31 -10.42 10.59 -6.29
CA HIS A 31 -10.45 9.51 -7.28
C HIS A 31 -9.72 9.92 -8.57
N GLU A 32 -9.99 11.12 -9.08
CA GLU A 32 -9.29 11.64 -10.27
C GLU A 32 -7.78 11.74 -10.04
N LEU A 33 -7.35 12.21 -8.87
CA LEU A 33 -5.93 12.29 -8.51
C LEU A 33 -5.27 10.90 -8.41
N LEU A 34 -5.98 9.90 -7.87
CA LEU A 34 -5.49 8.53 -7.78
C LEU A 34 -5.33 7.89 -9.17
N GLU A 35 -6.30 8.08 -10.07
CA GLU A 35 -6.22 7.61 -11.46
C GLU A 35 -5.03 8.27 -12.19
N ARG A 36 -4.91 9.59 -12.07
CA ARG A 36 -3.81 10.35 -12.68
C ARG A 36 -2.44 9.94 -12.12
N ARG A 37 -2.37 9.65 -10.81
CA ARG A 37 -1.18 9.11 -10.17
C ARG A 37 -0.80 7.76 -10.78
N ALA A 38 -1.76 6.87 -11.04
CA ALA A 38 -1.50 5.58 -11.66
C ALA A 38 -0.96 5.73 -13.09
N GLU A 39 -1.56 6.60 -13.89
CA GLU A 39 -1.10 6.90 -15.25
C GLU A 39 0.33 7.46 -15.27
N LEU A 40 0.62 8.44 -14.40
CA LEU A 40 1.95 9.03 -14.26
C LEU A 40 2.98 7.98 -13.83
N MET A 41 2.64 7.12 -12.87
CA MET A 41 3.53 6.05 -12.42
C MET A 41 3.85 5.05 -13.54
N LYS A 42 2.86 4.67 -14.35
CA LYS A 42 3.06 3.81 -15.53
C LYS A 42 4.04 4.45 -16.50
N ARG A 43 3.85 5.73 -16.83
CA ARG A 43 4.72 6.47 -17.75
C ARG A 43 6.15 6.63 -17.20
N ILE A 44 6.30 6.93 -15.92
CA ILE A 44 7.60 6.99 -15.24
C ILE A 44 8.30 5.63 -15.33
N GLY A 45 7.58 4.54 -15.05
CA GLY A 45 8.10 3.17 -15.15
C GLY A 45 8.63 2.85 -16.55
N THR A 46 7.84 3.14 -17.59
CA THR A 46 8.25 2.93 -19.00
C THR A 46 9.52 3.72 -19.33
N ILE A 47 9.60 5.00 -18.94
CA ILE A 47 10.78 5.83 -19.22
C ILE A 47 12.01 5.27 -18.48
N LYS A 48 11.87 4.90 -17.20
CA LYS A 48 12.96 4.29 -16.43
C LYS A 48 13.44 2.99 -17.08
N GLN A 49 12.52 2.16 -17.58
CA GLN A 49 12.86 0.91 -18.26
C GLN A 49 13.63 1.16 -19.57
N THR A 50 13.22 2.15 -20.37
CA THR A 50 13.94 2.51 -21.59
C THR A 50 15.35 3.00 -21.27
N LEU A 51 15.51 3.90 -20.29
CA LEU A 51 16.83 4.40 -19.87
C LEU A 51 17.72 3.28 -19.33
N ALA A 52 17.15 2.37 -18.54
CA ALA A 52 17.80 1.16 -18.07
C ALA A 52 18.28 0.27 -19.23
N GLY A 53 17.45 0.08 -20.26
CA GLY A 53 17.83 -0.65 -21.47
C GLY A 53 18.98 0.01 -22.23
N LEU A 54 18.94 1.34 -22.37
CA LEU A 54 20.02 2.10 -23.02
C LEU A 54 21.34 1.97 -22.26
N ALA A 55 21.32 2.10 -20.93
CA ALA A 55 22.52 1.89 -20.10
C ALA A 55 23.07 0.46 -20.20
N ASN A 56 22.21 -0.55 -20.34
CA ASN A 56 22.66 -1.93 -20.54
C ASN A 56 23.37 -2.15 -21.88
N ILE A 57 22.95 -1.45 -22.94
CA ILE A 57 23.51 -1.62 -24.29
C ILE A 57 24.78 -0.77 -24.48
N PHE A 58 24.76 0.47 -24.00
CA PHE A 58 25.81 1.46 -24.25
C PHE A 58 26.74 1.70 -23.04
N GLY A 59 26.49 1.02 -21.92
CA GLY A 59 27.18 1.23 -20.65
C GLY A 59 26.62 2.39 -19.83
N ASP A 60 26.85 2.37 -18.52
CA ASP A 60 26.29 3.38 -17.60
C ASP A 60 26.84 4.81 -17.85
N GLY A 61 27.99 4.94 -18.52
CA GLY A 61 28.62 6.24 -18.82
C GLY A 61 27.83 7.15 -19.77
N VAL A 62 26.77 6.64 -20.42
CA VAL A 62 25.87 7.43 -21.26
C VAL A 62 24.85 8.24 -20.44
N LEU A 63 24.61 7.86 -19.18
CA LEU A 63 23.64 8.51 -18.30
C LEU A 63 24.36 9.37 -17.26
N SER A 64 23.77 10.51 -16.91
CA SER A 64 24.31 11.35 -15.85
C SER A 64 24.21 10.64 -14.49
N ASP A 65 25.10 11.01 -13.56
CA ASP A 65 25.11 10.47 -12.20
C ASP A 65 23.78 10.65 -11.45
N GLN A 66 23.12 11.80 -11.66
CA GLN A 66 21.80 12.08 -11.10
C GLN A 66 20.75 11.12 -11.68
N LEU A 67 20.83 10.82 -12.98
CA LEU A 67 19.90 9.90 -13.63
C LEU A 67 20.14 8.45 -13.22
N LEU A 68 21.40 8.02 -13.11
CA LEU A 68 21.77 6.72 -12.57
C LEU A 68 21.31 6.55 -11.11
N SER A 69 21.32 7.62 -10.31
CA SER A 69 20.76 7.61 -8.96
C SER A 69 19.23 7.45 -8.97
N LEU A 70 18.52 8.11 -9.88
CA LEU A 70 17.05 8.00 -10.00
C LEU A 70 16.59 6.63 -10.53
N LEU A 71 17.48 5.91 -11.22
CA LEU A 71 17.28 4.54 -11.70
C LEU A 71 17.72 3.47 -10.70
N ASP A 72 18.18 3.86 -9.50
CA ASP A 72 18.81 2.97 -8.51
C ASP A 72 20.01 2.16 -9.08
N ARG A 73 20.62 2.64 -10.18
CA ARG A 73 21.71 1.99 -10.93
C ARG A 73 23.11 2.45 -10.51
N LYS A 74 23.27 3.68 -10.01
CA LYS A 74 24.53 4.09 -9.36
C LYS A 74 24.82 3.25 -8.10
N SER A 75 23.80 2.56 -7.60
CA SER A 75 23.84 1.56 -6.53
C SER A 75 23.81 0.12 -7.03
N ALA A 76 24.20 -0.20 -8.26
CA ALA A 76 24.36 -1.59 -8.70
C ALA A 76 25.38 -2.39 -7.83
N SER A 77 26.12 -1.72 -6.95
CA SER A 77 26.93 -2.31 -5.87
C SER A 77 26.33 -2.21 -4.46
N ARG A 78 25.17 -1.60 -4.24
CA ARG A 78 24.50 -1.54 -2.93
C ARG A 78 23.29 -2.47 -2.90
N GLN A 79 23.42 -3.48 -2.06
CA GLN A 79 22.38 -4.24 -1.38
C GLN A 79 21.02 -3.51 -1.34
N PRO A 80 19.89 -4.22 -1.52
CA PRO A 80 18.57 -3.60 -1.51
C PRO A 80 18.36 -2.78 -0.24
N GLY A 81 17.91 -1.52 -0.38
CA GLY A 81 17.62 -0.67 0.77
C GLY A 81 16.61 -1.33 1.73
N PHE A 82 16.68 -0.99 3.01
CA PHE A 82 15.93 -1.64 4.09
C PHE A 82 14.43 -1.84 3.79
N THR A 83 13.76 -0.81 3.27
CA THR A 83 12.35 -0.89 2.85
C THR A 83 12.13 -1.87 1.69
N ARG A 84 13.02 -1.87 0.68
CA ARG A 84 12.92 -2.77 -0.47
C ARG A 84 13.13 -4.23 -0.04
N ALA A 85 14.08 -4.48 0.85
CA ALA A 85 14.30 -5.80 1.43
C ALA A 85 13.05 -6.29 2.20
N CYS A 86 12.38 -5.42 2.96
CA CYS A 86 11.12 -5.75 3.61
C CYS A 86 10.00 -6.11 2.61
N ARG A 87 9.86 -5.35 1.51
CA ARG A 87 8.89 -5.68 0.44
C ARG A 87 9.15 -7.07 -0.13
N VAL A 88 10.40 -7.37 -0.48
CA VAL A 88 10.80 -8.68 -1.03
C VAL A 88 10.43 -9.82 -0.08
N VAL A 89 10.71 -9.66 1.22
CA VAL A 89 10.34 -10.68 2.22
C VAL A 89 8.83 -10.89 2.30
N LEU A 90 8.03 -9.82 2.29
CA LEU A 90 6.57 -9.94 2.34
C LEU A 90 5.97 -10.52 1.05
N MET A 91 6.51 -10.15 -0.12
CA MET A 91 6.08 -10.66 -1.42
C MET A 91 6.27 -12.17 -1.54
N ASP A 92 7.42 -12.68 -1.07
CA ASP A 92 7.71 -14.11 -1.12
C ASP A 92 6.96 -14.91 -0.03
N ALA A 93 6.41 -14.22 0.98
CA ALA A 93 5.73 -14.86 2.09
C ALA A 93 4.34 -15.35 1.68
N LYS A 94 4.15 -16.67 1.67
CA LYS A 94 2.83 -17.31 1.41
C LYS A 94 1.80 -17.07 2.53
N LYS A 95 2.23 -16.54 3.68
CA LYS A 95 1.41 -16.34 4.88
C LYS A 95 1.72 -14.98 5.51
N PRO A 96 0.79 -14.39 6.28
CA PRO A 96 1.08 -13.19 7.06
C PRO A 96 2.26 -13.41 8.01
N LEU A 97 3.18 -12.44 8.07
CA LEU A 97 4.38 -12.50 8.90
C LEU A 97 4.36 -11.44 9.99
N GLY A 98 4.76 -11.83 11.21
CA GLY A 98 5.08 -10.87 12.27
C GLY A 98 6.47 -10.25 12.08
N ALA A 99 6.72 -9.10 12.70
CA ALA A 99 7.98 -8.37 12.57
C ALA A 99 9.23 -9.22 12.88
N ARG A 100 9.16 -10.12 13.86
CA ARG A 100 10.27 -11.03 14.20
C ARG A 100 10.62 -12.00 13.07
N LEU A 101 9.61 -12.56 12.41
CA LEU A 101 9.82 -13.46 11.27
C LEU A 101 10.37 -12.71 10.05
N VAL A 102 9.94 -11.46 9.87
CA VAL A 102 10.52 -10.58 8.85
C VAL A 102 11.99 -10.28 9.16
N CYS A 103 12.35 -9.94 10.40
CA CYS A 103 13.76 -9.77 10.80
C CYS A 103 14.58 -11.05 10.54
N GLN A 104 14.05 -12.22 10.88
CA GLN A 104 14.73 -13.49 10.62
C GLN A 104 14.97 -13.72 9.12
N ALA A 105 13.94 -13.49 8.28
CA ALA A 105 14.06 -13.62 6.84
C ALA A 105 15.04 -12.59 6.24
N LEU A 106 15.08 -11.36 6.76
CA LEU A 106 16.06 -10.34 6.39
C LEU A 106 17.47 -10.75 6.78
N GLN A 107 17.68 -11.30 7.97
CA GLN A 107 19.00 -11.76 8.40
C GLN A 107 19.56 -12.86 7.47
N GLN A 108 18.69 -13.74 6.97
CA GLN A 108 19.09 -14.85 6.09
C GLN A 108 19.41 -14.39 4.66
N ARG A 109 18.70 -13.39 4.14
CA ARG A 109 18.76 -12.99 2.73
C ARG A 109 19.53 -11.68 2.49
N PHE A 110 19.51 -10.80 3.48
CA PHE A 110 20.01 -9.43 3.42
C PHE A 110 20.70 -9.04 4.74
N PRO A 111 21.70 -9.80 5.24
CA PRO A 111 22.33 -9.55 6.53
C PRO A 111 22.89 -8.13 6.66
N ASP A 112 23.61 -7.65 5.64
CA ASP A 112 24.19 -6.30 5.57
C ASP A 112 23.17 -5.16 5.74
N VAL A 113 21.91 -5.42 5.40
CA VAL A 113 20.82 -4.46 5.47
C VAL A 113 20.28 -4.38 6.89
N LEU A 114 20.24 -5.50 7.60
CA LEU A 114 19.75 -5.57 8.98
C LEU A 114 20.77 -5.00 9.98
N GLU A 115 22.07 -5.27 9.76
CA GLU A 115 23.18 -4.86 10.65
C GLU A 115 23.33 -3.34 10.79
N ARG A 116 22.85 -2.57 9.82
CA ARG A 116 22.90 -1.09 9.84
C ARG A 116 21.92 -0.47 10.83
N HIS A 117 21.03 -1.28 11.42
CA HIS A 117 19.97 -0.81 12.31
C HIS A 117 20.23 -1.25 13.74
N LYS A 118 20.38 -0.28 14.65
CA LYS A 118 20.57 -0.51 16.09
C LYS A 118 19.42 -1.32 16.72
N ASP A 119 18.20 -1.12 16.25
CA ASP A 119 17.02 -1.92 16.62
C ASP A 119 16.31 -2.42 15.35
N PRO A 120 16.63 -3.64 14.89
CA PRO A 120 16.04 -4.21 13.70
C PRO A 120 14.52 -4.44 13.80
N ILE A 121 14.01 -4.80 14.99
CA ILE A 121 12.57 -5.10 15.16
C ILE A 121 11.76 -3.81 15.09
N ALA A 122 12.21 -2.74 15.74
CA ALA A 122 11.55 -1.44 15.65
C ALA A 122 11.61 -0.89 14.22
N SER A 123 12.77 -1.01 13.56
CA SER A 123 12.95 -0.56 12.17
C SER A 123 12.02 -1.30 11.21
N VAL A 124 11.96 -2.62 11.32
CA VAL A 124 11.04 -3.45 10.51
C VAL A 124 9.59 -3.05 10.79
N THR A 125 9.19 -2.95 12.05
CA THR A 125 7.80 -2.59 12.41
C THR A 125 7.39 -1.24 11.81
N THR A 126 8.26 -0.24 11.87
CA THR A 126 8.03 1.08 11.26
C THR A 126 7.91 0.99 9.73
N VAL A 127 8.69 0.15 9.06
CA VAL A 127 8.52 -0.10 7.62
C VAL A 127 7.20 -0.81 7.33
N LEU A 128 6.88 -1.87 8.07
CA LEU A 128 5.66 -2.66 7.86
C LEU A 128 4.39 -1.84 8.06
N ASN A 129 4.37 -0.94 9.07
CA ASN A 129 3.30 0.01 9.26
C ASN A 129 3.18 0.95 8.05
N ARG A 130 4.30 1.56 7.60
CA ARG A 130 4.28 2.42 6.41
C ARG A 130 3.80 1.70 5.15
N LEU A 131 4.20 0.45 4.94
CA LEU A 131 3.71 -0.36 3.81
C LEU A 131 2.20 -0.62 3.92
N ALA A 132 1.66 -0.74 5.14
CA ALA A 132 0.23 -0.84 5.36
C ALA A 132 -0.49 0.49 5.12
N ASP A 133 0.06 1.60 5.61
CA ASP A 133 -0.46 2.95 5.38
C ASP A 133 -0.48 3.29 3.87
N TYR A 134 0.49 2.78 3.11
CA TYR A 134 0.56 2.93 1.65
C TYR A 134 -0.35 1.95 0.88
N GLY A 135 -1.05 1.04 1.56
CA GLY A 135 -1.90 0.03 0.94
C GLY A 135 -1.16 -1.11 0.24
N GLU A 136 0.17 -1.20 0.40
CA GLU A 136 0.99 -2.28 -0.19
C GLU A 136 0.87 -3.60 0.61
N ALA A 137 0.64 -3.48 1.92
CA ALA A 137 0.47 -4.59 2.84
C ALA A 137 -0.82 -4.43 3.68
N ARG A 138 -1.38 -5.55 4.14
CA ARG A 138 -2.46 -5.56 5.13
C ARG A 138 -1.91 -5.89 6.50
N CYS A 139 -2.20 -5.05 7.49
CA CYS A 139 -1.95 -5.34 8.91
C CYS A 139 -3.18 -6.04 9.51
N SER A 140 -2.97 -7.11 10.25
CA SER A 140 -4.02 -7.88 10.94
C SER A 140 -3.48 -8.49 12.23
N LEU A 141 -4.35 -9.07 13.07
CA LEU A 141 -3.92 -9.80 14.27
C LEU A 141 -3.90 -11.30 13.99
N ASP A 142 -2.87 -11.99 14.48
CA ASP A 142 -2.82 -13.46 14.49
C ASP A 142 -3.72 -14.05 15.60
N ALA A 143 -3.82 -15.38 15.65
CA ALA A 143 -4.60 -16.10 16.67
C ALA A 143 -4.15 -15.83 18.12
N SER A 144 -2.95 -15.26 18.31
CA SER A 144 -2.41 -14.88 19.62
C SER A 144 -2.56 -13.38 19.90
N GLY A 145 -3.28 -12.63 19.06
CA GLY A 145 -3.49 -11.19 19.20
C GLY A 145 -2.30 -10.32 18.81
N ARG A 146 -1.30 -10.87 18.10
CA ARG A 146 -0.11 -10.11 17.67
C ARG A 146 -0.26 -9.61 16.24
N ARG A 147 0.30 -8.43 15.96
CA ARG A 147 0.29 -7.86 14.60
C ARG A 147 1.10 -8.71 13.63
N VAL A 148 0.49 -8.98 12.49
CA VAL A 148 1.08 -9.65 11.32
C VAL A 148 0.73 -8.89 10.05
N TRP A 149 1.65 -8.92 9.10
CA TRP A 149 1.55 -8.21 7.83
C TRP A 149 1.55 -9.20 6.67
N LYS A 150 0.63 -9.00 5.73
CA LYS A 150 0.55 -9.76 4.49
C LYS A 150 0.70 -8.81 3.33
N TRP A 151 1.54 -9.15 2.36
CA TRP A 151 1.59 -8.42 1.09
C TRP A 151 0.24 -8.54 0.37
N ILE A 152 -0.29 -7.44 -0.17
CA ILE A 152 -1.59 -7.44 -0.87
C ILE A 152 -1.57 -6.80 -2.25
N ALA A 153 -0.61 -5.94 -2.60
CA ALA A 153 -0.47 -5.47 -3.98
C ALA A 153 0.06 -6.64 -4.84
N GLU A 154 -0.45 -7.01 -6.03
CA GLU A 154 0.33 -8.01 -6.79
C GLU A 154 1.62 -7.38 -7.32
N PRO A 155 2.68 -8.18 -7.58
CA PRO A 155 3.90 -7.71 -8.24
C PRO A 155 3.68 -7.09 -9.66
N GLY A 156 2.46 -7.12 -10.19
CA GLY A 156 2.03 -6.34 -11.36
C GLY A 156 0.68 -5.63 -11.17
N ASP A 157 0.13 -5.63 -9.95
CA ASP A 157 -1.27 -5.31 -9.69
C ASP A 157 -1.43 -4.33 -8.53
N SER A 158 -1.03 -3.10 -8.81
CA SER A 158 -1.66 -1.95 -8.16
C SER A 158 -2.86 -1.44 -9.00
N ALA A 159 -3.40 -2.25 -9.93
CA ALA A 159 -4.38 -1.83 -10.94
C ALA A 159 -5.76 -2.52 -10.84
N ASP A 160 -5.88 -3.76 -10.36
CA ASP A 160 -7.11 -4.56 -10.28
C ASP A 160 -7.72 -4.61 -8.87
N LEU A 161 -6.99 -4.22 -7.82
CA LEU A 161 -7.55 -4.17 -6.45
C LEU A 161 -8.62 -3.09 -6.23
N LEU A 162 -8.87 -2.23 -7.20
CA LEU A 162 -10.00 -1.29 -7.19
C LEU A 162 -11.23 -1.79 -7.97
N LEU A 163 -11.17 -2.97 -8.59
CA LEU A 163 -12.30 -3.56 -9.35
C LEU A 163 -12.96 -4.76 -8.63
N ALA A 164 -12.41 -5.25 -7.52
CA ALA A 164 -12.90 -6.47 -6.84
C ALA A 164 -13.84 -6.18 -5.66
N GLY A 165 -14.80 -5.26 -5.84
CA GLY A 165 -15.80 -4.97 -4.83
C GLY A 165 -17.11 -4.51 -5.43
N ASP A 166 -17.87 -5.42 -6.06
CA ASP A 166 -19.35 -5.45 -6.01
C ASP A 166 -19.94 -6.53 -6.94
N ASP A 167 -20.01 -7.78 -6.48
CA ASP A 167 -20.76 -8.83 -7.21
C ASP A 167 -21.61 -9.75 -6.30
N GLN A 168 -22.01 -9.27 -5.12
CA GLN A 168 -22.91 -10.05 -4.24
C GLN A 168 -24.23 -9.37 -3.84
N PHE A 169 -24.53 -8.15 -4.30
CA PHE A 169 -25.75 -7.47 -3.83
C PHE A 169 -26.97 -7.49 -4.79
N PHE A 170 -26.86 -8.03 -6.01
CA PHE A 170 -27.93 -7.85 -7.03
C PHE A 170 -28.86 -9.04 -7.31
N LYS A 171 -28.92 -10.08 -6.47
CA LYS A 171 -29.81 -11.24 -6.73
C LYS A 171 -31.09 -11.34 -5.91
N GLN A 172 -31.53 -10.26 -5.26
CA GLN A 172 -32.77 -10.29 -4.48
C GLN A 172 -33.65 -9.05 -4.69
N GLN A 173 -34.04 -8.73 -5.95
CA GLN A 173 -35.23 -7.90 -6.18
C GLN A 173 -35.81 -7.90 -7.62
N ALA A 174 -35.66 -9.00 -8.36
CA ALA A 174 -36.39 -9.18 -9.62
C ALA A 174 -37.22 -10.47 -9.56
N GLY A 175 -38.45 -10.37 -9.04
CA GLY A 175 -39.35 -11.51 -8.97
C GLY A 175 -40.75 -11.14 -8.49
N LYS A 176 -41.63 -10.86 -9.47
CA LYS A 176 -43.11 -10.86 -9.41
C LYS A 176 -43.79 -9.64 -8.79
N ARG A 177 -44.03 -8.66 -9.67
CA ARG A 177 -45.38 -8.11 -9.84
C ARG A 177 -46.11 -8.96 -10.89
N GLN A 178 -47.16 -9.64 -10.48
CA GLN A 178 -48.43 -9.73 -11.20
C GLN A 178 -49.53 -9.95 -10.17
#